data_AF-Q5FXM4-F1
#
_entry.id   AF-Q5FXM4-F1
#
_cell.length_a   1.000
_cell.length_b   1.000
_cell.length_c   1.000
_cell.angle_alpha   90.00
_cell.angle_beta   90.00
_cell.angle_gamma   90.00
#
_symmetry.space_group_name_H-M   'P 1'
#
loop_
_entity.id
_entity.type
_entity.pdbx_description
1 polymer ?
#
loop_
_entity_poly.entity_id
_entity_poly.type
_entity_poly.pdbx_seq_one_letter_code
_entity_poly.pdbx_strand_id
1 'polypeptide(L)'
;ICECGVCKCTDPKFQGQTCEMCQTCLGVCAEHKECVQCRAFNKGEKKDTCAQECSYFNITKVESRDKLPQPVQPDPVSHCKEKDVDDCWFYFTYSVNGNNEVMVHVVENPECPTGPDIIPIVAGVVAGIVLIGLALLLIWKLLMIIHDRREFAKFEKEKMNAKW
;
A
#
# COMPACT_ATOMS: atom_id res chain seq x y z
N ILE A 1 -1.05 12.97 -38.81
CA ILE A 1 -1.06 13.23 -40.27
C ILE A 1 -0.16 14.42 -40.54
N CYS A 2 0.73 14.39 -41.53
CA CYS A 2 1.58 15.55 -41.85
C CYS A 2 0.92 16.37 -42.97
N GLU A 3 0.68 17.65 -42.72
CA GLU A 3 0.18 18.61 -43.71
C GLU A 3 1.12 19.80 -43.79
N CYS A 4 1.65 20.08 -44.98
CA CYS A 4 2.55 21.21 -45.24
C CYS A 4 3.78 21.28 -44.29
N GLY A 5 4.32 20.12 -43.89
CA GLY A 5 5.49 20.05 -43.00
C GLY A 5 5.16 20.20 -41.51
N VAL A 6 3.87 20.27 -41.14
CA VAL A 6 3.41 20.31 -39.75
C VAL A 6 2.61 19.04 -39.47
N CYS A 7 2.94 18.34 -38.38
CA CYS A 7 2.14 17.20 -37.95
C CYS A 7 0.84 17.67 -37.29
N LYS A 8 -0.29 17.32 -37.89
CA LYS A 8 -1.61 17.35 -37.28
C LYS A 8 -1.88 16.02 -36.57
N CYS A 9 -2.00 16.08 -35.25
CA CYS A 9 -2.27 14.91 -34.42
C CYS A 9 -3.70 14.43 -34.64
N THR A 10 -3.86 13.18 -35.04
CA THR A 10 -5.17 12.58 -35.34
C THR A 10 -5.93 12.21 -34.07
N ASP A 11 -5.20 11.91 -33.01
CA ASP A 11 -5.75 11.63 -31.69
C ASP A 11 -5.59 12.90 -30.82
N PRO A 12 -6.68 13.46 -30.26
CA PRO A 12 -6.66 14.69 -29.47
C PRO A 12 -5.84 14.59 -28.17
N LYS A 13 -5.44 13.37 -27.78
CA LYS A 13 -4.58 13.13 -26.62
C LYS A 13 -3.11 13.48 -26.87
N PHE A 14 -2.69 13.54 -28.13
CA PHE A 14 -1.33 13.82 -28.55
C PHE A 14 -1.19 15.29 -29.01
N GLN A 15 -0.11 15.91 -28.58
CA GLN A 15 0.25 17.32 -28.74
C GLN A 15 1.75 17.41 -29.07
N GLY A 16 2.24 18.59 -29.45
CA GLY A 16 3.63 18.81 -29.88
C GLY A 16 3.79 18.93 -31.38
N GLN A 17 4.97 19.34 -31.84
CA GLN A 17 5.23 19.61 -33.27
C GLN A 17 5.18 18.34 -34.12
N THR A 18 5.43 17.18 -33.51
CA THR A 18 5.43 15.87 -34.14
C THR A 18 4.46 14.89 -33.47
N CYS A 19 3.55 15.38 -32.61
CA CYS A 19 2.57 14.58 -31.85
C CYS A 19 3.21 13.65 -30.80
N GLU A 20 4.29 14.11 -30.20
CA GLU A 20 5.14 13.41 -29.25
C GLU A 20 4.66 13.50 -27.80
N MET A 21 3.90 14.53 -27.44
CA MET A 21 3.43 14.75 -26.08
C MET A 21 2.03 14.20 -25.89
N CYS A 22 1.85 13.20 -25.02
CA CYS A 22 0.53 12.71 -24.67
C CYS A 22 0.27 12.82 -23.16
N GLN A 23 -0.58 13.78 -22.76
CA GLN A 23 -0.87 14.08 -21.35
C GLN A 23 -1.65 12.96 -20.64
N THR A 24 -2.42 12.16 -21.38
CA THR A 24 -3.27 11.08 -20.84
C THR A 24 -2.77 9.68 -21.16
N CYS A 25 -1.66 9.54 -21.89
CA CYS A 25 -1.14 8.21 -22.23
C CYS A 25 -0.40 7.63 -21.03
N LEU A 26 -0.81 6.43 -20.61
CA LEU A 26 -0.10 5.62 -19.61
C LEU A 26 1.38 5.36 -19.96
N GLY A 27 1.79 5.59 -21.22
CA GLY A 27 3.15 5.35 -21.70
C GLY A 27 4.22 6.18 -20.98
N VAL A 28 4.03 7.49 -20.83
CA VAL A 28 5.06 8.37 -20.24
C VAL A 28 5.32 8.01 -18.78
N CYS A 29 4.26 7.78 -18.00
CA CYS A 29 4.39 7.41 -16.60
C CYS A 29 5.09 6.05 -16.42
N ALA A 30 4.68 5.02 -17.18
CA ALA A 30 5.24 3.68 -17.08
C ALA A 30 6.69 3.62 -17.56
N GLU A 31 7.02 4.30 -18.66
CA GLU A 31 8.37 4.35 -19.23
C GLU A 31 9.36 5.06 -18.28
N HIS A 32 8.90 6.12 -17.61
CA HIS A 32 9.77 6.97 -16.79
C HIS A 32 9.79 6.55 -15.32
N LYS A 33 8.87 5.67 -14.92
CA LYS A 33 8.73 5.13 -13.58
C LYS A 33 10.06 4.64 -13.00
N GLU A 34 10.78 3.80 -13.74
CA GLU A 34 12.02 3.17 -13.27
C GLU A 34 13.12 4.20 -12.99
N CYS A 35 13.22 5.21 -13.87
CA CYS A 35 14.18 6.29 -13.72
C CYS A 35 13.86 7.19 -12.52
N VAL A 36 12.59 7.52 -12.32
CA VAL A 36 12.15 8.29 -11.15
C VAL A 36 12.42 7.50 -9.88
N GLN A 37 12.10 6.21 -9.87
CA GLN A 37 12.28 5.33 -8.72
C GLN A 37 13.75 5.16 -8.32
N CYS A 38 14.64 4.99 -9.31
CA CYS A 38 16.07 4.85 -9.04
C CYS A 38 16.71 6.16 -8.56
N ARG A 39 16.40 7.31 -9.19
CA ARG A 39 17.01 8.59 -8.79
C ARG A 39 16.41 9.18 -7.53
N ALA A 40 15.12 9.02 -7.30
CA ALA A 40 14.45 9.58 -6.13
C ALA A 40 14.66 8.72 -4.89
N PHE A 41 14.49 7.40 -5.01
CA PHE A 41 14.46 6.48 -3.87
C PHE A 41 15.64 5.50 -3.83
N ASN A 42 16.54 5.49 -4.83
CA ASN A 42 17.62 4.50 -4.96
C ASN A 42 17.11 3.05 -4.95
N LYS A 43 15.93 2.84 -5.56
CA LYS A 43 15.22 1.55 -5.67
C LYS A 43 14.90 1.22 -7.13
N GLY A 44 14.42 0.00 -7.39
CA GLY A 44 14.00 -0.47 -8.72
C GLY A 44 15.07 -1.29 -9.43
N GLU A 45 14.68 -1.91 -10.55
CA GLU A 45 15.54 -2.84 -11.32
C GLU A 45 16.72 -2.12 -11.99
N LYS A 46 16.53 -0.86 -12.43
CA LYS A 46 17.57 -0.05 -13.07
C LYS A 46 18.51 0.66 -12.10
N LYS A 47 18.61 0.24 -10.83
CA LYS A 47 19.45 0.93 -9.84
C LYS A 47 20.91 1.05 -10.29
N ASP A 48 21.46 0.02 -10.93
CA ASP A 48 22.87 -0.03 -11.33
C ASP A 48 23.16 0.80 -12.61
N THR A 49 22.22 0.86 -13.55
CA THR A 49 22.35 1.66 -14.79
C THR A 49 21.71 3.04 -14.71
N CYS A 50 21.08 3.37 -13.57
CA CYS A 50 20.35 4.60 -13.29
C CYS A 50 21.14 5.87 -13.65
N ALA A 51 22.43 5.91 -13.31
CA ALA A 51 23.26 7.08 -13.52
C ALA A 51 23.51 7.38 -15.02
N GLN A 52 23.57 6.35 -15.87
CA GLN A 52 23.82 6.48 -17.30
C GLN A 52 22.51 6.73 -18.06
N GLU A 53 21.51 5.86 -17.84
CA GLU A 53 20.26 5.88 -18.61
C GLU A 53 19.32 7.02 -18.20
N CYS A 54 19.29 7.41 -16.93
CA CYS A 54 18.34 8.38 -16.41
C CYS A 54 19.00 9.76 -16.16
N SER A 55 20.11 10.04 -16.84
CA SER A 55 20.92 11.25 -16.63
C SER A 55 20.24 12.55 -17.06
N TYR A 56 19.39 12.47 -18.09
CA TYR A 56 18.69 13.58 -18.70
C TYR A 56 17.53 14.17 -17.86
N PHE A 57 17.21 13.54 -16.72
CA PHE A 57 16.15 13.99 -15.83
C PHE A 57 16.64 14.97 -14.78
N ASN A 58 16.01 16.14 -14.71
CA ASN A 58 16.08 17.01 -13.55
C ASN A 58 14.97 16.65 -12.55
N ILE A 59 15.34 15.88 -11.52
CA ILE A 59 14.41 15.45 -10.47
C ILE A 59 14.47 16.40 -9.29
N THR A 60 13.30 16.89 -8.89
CA THR A 60 13.10 17.68 -7.68
C THR A 60 12.18 16.93 -6.74
N LYS A 61 12.62 16.73 -5.49
CA LYS A 61 11.76 16.13 -4.46
C LYS A 61 10.87 17.22 -3.86
N VAL A 62 9.59 16.90 -3.69
CA VAL A 62 8.63 17.77 -3.02
C VAL A 62 8.06 17.07 -1.79
N GLU A 63 7.79 17.85 -0.74
CA GLU A 63 7.37 17.32 0.55
C GLU A 63 5.99 16.65 0.50
N SER A 64 5.06 17.19 -0.30
CA SER A 64 3.68 16.71 -0.39
C SER A 64 3.12 16.80 -1.81
N ARG A 65 2.02 16.07 -2.06
CA ARG A 65 1.29 16.07 -3.33
C ARG A 65 0.77 17.45 -3.71
N ASP A 66 0.41 18.29 -2.74
CA ASP A 66 -0.12 19.64 -2.97
C ASP A 66 0.93 20.60 -3.53
N LYS A 67 2.22 20.29 -3.32
CA LYS A 67 3.36 21.05 -3.86
C LYS A 67 3.77 20.60 -5.27
N LEU A 68 3.10 19.60 -5.85
CA LEU A 68 3.35 19.22 -7.23
C LEU A 68 2.87 20.34 -8.18
N PRO A 69 3.59 20.57 -9.30
CA PRO A 69 3.14 21.49 -10.34
C PRO A 69 1.72 21.16 -10.78
N GLN A 70 0.84 22.16 -10.79
CA GLN A 70 -0.55 21.99 -11.24
C GLN A 70 -0.63 22.14 -12.76
N PRO A 71 -1.63 21.52 -13.43
CA PRO A 71 -1.77 21.57 -14.89
C PRO A 71 -2.16 22.96 -15.43
N VAL A 72 -2.28 23.98 -14.56
CA VAL A 72 -2.60 25.38 -14.89
C VAL A 72 -1.32 26.18 -15.21
N GLN A 73 -0.14 25.57 -15.10
CA GLN A 73 1.15 26.17 -15.45
C GLN A 73 1.31 26.30 -16.98
N PRO A 74 2.18 27.22 -17.46
CA PRO A 74 2.36 27.47 -18.90
C PRO A 74 2.80 26.24 -19.69
N ASP A 75 3.49 25.30 -19.04
CA ASP A 75 3.96 24.05 -19.63
C ASP A 75 3.01 22.89 -19.34
N PRO A 76 2.75 22.00 -20.32
CA PRO A 76 1.90 20.83 -20.12
C PRO A 76 2.56 19.83 -19.16
N VAL A 77 1.95 19.65 -17.98
CA VAL A 77 2.40 18.73 -16.94
C VAL A 77 1.56 17.44 -16.94
N SER A 78 2.23 16.28 -16.95
CA SER A 78 1.61 14.96 -16.79
C SER A 78 1.72 14.50 -15.34
N HIS A 79 0.60 14.21 -14.69
CA HIS A 79 0.57 13.66 -13.33
C HIS A 79 0.56 12.13 -13.36
N CYS A 80 1.50 11.51 -12.66
CA CYS A 80 1.69 10.08 -12.61
C CYS A 80 1.52 9.56 -11.18
N LYS A 81 0.86 8.41 -11.06
CA LYS A 81 0.70 7.65 -9.81
C LYS A 81 1.13 6.22 -10.09
N GLU A 82 2.22 5.80 -9.47
CA GLU A 82 2.82 4.49 -9.69
C GLU A 82 3.07 3.75 -8.37
N LYS A 83 3.20 2.43 -8.45
CA LYS A 83 3.58 1.58 -7.31
C LYS A 83 5.07 1.25 -7.33
N ASP A 84 5.73 1.43 -6.17
CA ASP A 84 7.11 1.00 -5.90
C ASP A 84 7.17 -0.54 -5.75
N VAL A 85 8.39 -1.10 -5.64
CA VAL A 85 8.64 -2.53 -5.34
C VAL A 85 8.05 -2.97 -3.99
N ASP A 86 7.88 -2.03 -3.06
CA ASP A 86 7.29 -2.26 -1.74
C ASP A 86 5.76 -2.12 -1.70
N ASP A 87 5.10 -2.14 -2.87
CA ASP A 87 3.65 -1.90 -3.05
C ASP A 87 3.16 -0.53 -2.53
N CYS A 88 4.08 0.41 -2.31
CA CYS A 88 3.79 1.78 -1.92
C CYS A 88 3.45 2.64 -3.13
N TRP A 89 2.46 3.52 -2.99
CA TRP A 89 2.11 4.49 -4.01
C TRP A 89 3.03 5.70 -3.96
N PHE A 90 3.69 6.04 -5.06
CA PHE A 90 4.41 7.29 -5.21
C PHE A 90 3.83 8.12 -6.35
N TYR A 91 3.93 9.43 -6.19
CA TYR A 91 3.35 10.39 -7.11
C TYR A 91 4.47 11.24 -7.68
N PHE A 92 4.42 11.47 -8.98
CA PHE A 92 5.36 12.35 -9.65
C PHE A 92 4.69 13.08 -10.81
N THR A 93 5.30 14.17 -11.24
CA THR A 93 4.91 14.89 -12.44
C THR A 93 6.03 14.86 -13.45
N TYR A 94 5.68 14.75 -14.73
CA TYR A 94 6.59 14.86 -15.86
C TYR A 94 6.22 16.08 -16.68
N SER A 95 7.22 16.90 -17.03
CA SER A 95 7.04 18.09 -17.86
C SER A 95 8.30 18.36 -18.66
N VAL A 96 8.14 19.01 -19.81
CA VAL A 96 9.25 19.47 -20.65
C VAL A 96 9.13 20.98 -20.75
N ASN A 97 10.16 21.70 -20.32
CA ASN A 97 10.19 23.16 -20.39
C ASN A 97 10.49 23.62 -21.83
N GLY A 98 10.25 24.88 -22.16
CA GLY A 98 10.52 25.48 -23.48
C GLY A 98 11.97 25.36 -23.98
N ASN A 99 12.93 25.10 -23.09
CA ASN A 99 14.33 24.80 -23.43
C ASN A 99 14.58 23.32 -23.78
N ASN A 100 13.53 22.51 -23.92
CA ASN A 100 13.59 21.07 -24.14
C ASN A 100 14.27 20.28 -22.99
N GLU A 101 14.22 20.84 -21.78
CA GLU A 101 14.72 20.21 -20.56
C GLU A 101 13.59 19.45 -19.85
N VAL A 102 13.89 18.23 -19.41
CA VAL A 102 12.92 17.36 -18.74
C VAL A 102 12.92 17.62 -17.23
N MET A 103 11.79 18.12 -16.73
CA MET A 103 11.58 18.46 -15.32
C MET A 103 10.62 17.45 -14.69
N VAL A 104 11.08 16.80 -13.63
CA VAL A 104 10.32 15.81 -12.87
C VAL A 104 10.22 16.23 -11.42
N HIS A 105 9.00 16.30 -10.88
CA HIS A 105 8.79 16.50 -9.45
C HIS A 105 8.24 15.23 -8.83
N VAL A 106 8.84 14.75 -7.76
CA VAL A 106 8.45 13.50 -7.09
C VAL A 106 8.17 13.76 -5.62
N VAL A 107 7.11 13.16 -5.09
CA VAL A 107 6.80 13.28 -3.66
C VAL A 107 7.81 12.48 -2.85
N GLU A 108 8.44 13.11 -1.86
CA GLU A 108 9.53 12.55 -1.07
C GLU A 108 9.11 11.33 -0.25
N ASN A 109 7.87 11.32 0.25
CA ASN A 109 7.33 10.24 1.06
C ASN A 109 6.24 9.47 0.29
N PRO A 110 6.50 8.22 -0.13
CA PRO A 110 5.48 7.35 -0.73
C PRO A 110 4.36 7.00 0.26
N GLU A 111 3.14 6.90 -0.25
CA GLU A 111 1.96 6.41 0.48
C GLU A 111 1.96 4.86 0.47
N CYS A 112 2.55 4.25 1.49
CA CYS A 112 2.51 2.80 1.67
C CYS A 112 1.19 2.35 2.32
N PRO A 113 0.57 1.24 1.88
CA PRO A 113 -0.55 0.66 2.61
C PRO A 113 -0.08 0.22 4.00
N THR A 114 -0.70 0.75 5.06
CA THR A 114 -0.49 0.25 6.41
C THR A 114 -1.04 -1.17 6.47
N GLY A 115 -0.21 -2.15 6.78
CA GLY A 115 -0.67 -3.54 6.98
C GLY A 115 -1.81 -3.60 8.01
N PRO A 116 -2.64 -4.65 7.98
CA PRO A 116 -3.71 -4.80 8.96
C PRO A 116 -3.10 -4.77 10.37
N ASP A 117 -3.70 -4.00 11.27
CA ASP A 117 -3.24 -3.92 12.65
C ASP A 117 -3.34 -5.31 13.29
N ILE A 118 -2.19 -5.88 13.65
CA ILE A 118 -2.06 -7.26 14.15
C ILE A 118 -2.52 -7.35 15.60
N ILE A 119 -2.45 -6.23 16.34
CA ILE A 119 -2.77 -6.15 17.77
C ILE A 119 -4.19 -6.65 18.09
N PRO A 120 -5.28 -6.17 17.43
CA PRO A 120 -6.63 -6.63 17.72
C PRO A 120 -6.84 -8.12 17.43
N ILE A 121 -6.19 -8.65 16.38
CA ILE A 121 -6.29 -10.08 16.02
C ILE A 121 -5.69 -10.93 17.14
N VAL A 122 -4.49 -10.58 17.59
CA VAL A 122 -3.80 -11.30 18.67
C VAL A 122 -4.58 -11.19 19.98
N ALA A 123 -5.06 -10.00 20.33
CA ALA A 123 -5.87 -9.78 21.53
C ALA A 123 -7.15 -10.63 21.53
N GLY A 124 -7.85 -10.70 20.39
CA GLY A 124 -9.05 -11.50 20.21
C GLY A 124 -8.80 -13.00 20.41
N VAL A 125 -7.72 -13.53 19.81
CA VAL A 125 -7.35 -14.95 19.95
C VAL A 125 -7.03 -15.30 21.40
N VAL A 126 -6.20 -14.49 22.07
CA VAL A 126 -5.83 -14.72 23.47
C VAL A 126 -7.05 -14.69 24.38
N ALA A 127 -7.92 -13.68 24.23
CA ALA A 127 -9.16 -13.59 25.00
C ALA A 127 -10.07 -14.81 24.78
N GLY A 128 -10.19 -15.27 23.53
CA GLY A 128 -10.97 -16.47 23.18
C GLY A 128 -10.46 -17.73 23.87
N ILE A 129 -9.14 -17.98 23.84
CA ILE A 129 -8.52 -19.15 24.49
C ILE A 129 -8.75 -19.11 26.00
N VAL A 130 -8.57 -17.96 26.65
CA VAL A 130 -8.79 -17.79 28.08
C VAL A 130 -10.25 -18.06 28.46
N LEU A 131 -11.21 -17.54 27.71
CA LEU A 131 -12.63 -17.76 27.97
C LEU A 131 -13.04 -19.23 27.80
N ILE A 132 -12.54 -19.90 26.75
CA ILE A 132 -12.79 -21.33 26.54
C ILE A 132 -12.18 -22.16 27.68
N GLY A 133 -10.94 -21.84 28.08
CA GLY A 133 -10.29 -22.51 29.21
C GLY A 133 -11.07 -22.36 30.51
N LEU A 134 -11.55 -21.15 30.83
CA LEU A 134 -12.39 -20.90 32.00
C LEU A 134 -13.72 -21.66 31.93
N ALA A 135 -14.38 -21.69 30.77
CA ALA A 135 -15.62 -22.43 30.59
C ALA A 135 -15.43 -23.94 30.83
N LEU A 136 -14.37 -24.53 30.29
CA LEU A 136 -14.04 -25.94 30.52
C LEU A 136 -13.73 -26.24 31.99
N LEU A 137 -12.99 -25.35 32.67
CA LEU A 137 -12.71 -25.48 34.11
C LEU A 137 -13.99 -25.39 34.95
N LEU A 138 -14.92 -24.49 34.61
CA LEU A 138 -16.20 -24.36 35.29
C LEU A 138 -17.07 -25.61 35.08
N ILE A 139 -17.16 -26.12 33.85
CA ILE A 139 -17.90 -27.35 33.54
C ILE A 139 -17.31 -28.53 34.31
N TRP A 140 -15.98 -28.70 34.27
CA TRP A 140 -15.30 -29.77 35.00
C TRP A 140 -15.54 -29.67 36.52
N LYS A 141 -15.47 -28.45 37.09
CA LYS A 141 -15.75 -28.21 38.50
C LYS A 141 -17.20 -28.54 38.87
N LEU A 142 -18.18 -28.16 38.04
CA LEU A 142 -19.58 -28.51 38.26
C LEU A 142 -19.80 -30.03 38.22
N LEU A 143 -19.20 -30.73 37.25
CA LEU A 143 -19.27 -32.18 37.15
C LEU A 143 -18.66 -32.87 38.37
N MET A 144 -17.49 -32.42 38.83
CA MET A 144 -16.84 -32.90 40.06
C MET A 144 -17.73 -32.72 41.28
N ILE A 145 -18.30 -31.53 41.47
CA ILE A 145 -19.19 -31.25 42.62
C ILE A 145 -20.44 -32.13 42.59
N ILE A 146 -21.05 -32.35 41.43
CA ILE A 146 -22.23 -33.22 41.30
C ILE A 146 -21.87 -34.67 41.63
N HIS A 147 -20.73 -35.16 41.14
CA HIS A 147 -20.28 -36.52 41.42
C HIS A 147 -20.01 -36.71 42.92
N ASP A 148 -19.28 -35.79 43.54
CA ASP A 148 -18.96 -35.79 44.97
C ASP A 148 -20.23 -35.73 45.83
N ARG A 149 -21.19 -34.86 45.50
CA ARG A 149 -22.50 -34.82 46.20
C ARG A 149 -23.30 -36.11 46.02
N ARG A 150 -23.24 -36.74 44.86
CA ARG A 150 -23.95 -37.99 44.58
C ARG A 150 -23.36 -39.15 45.37
N GLU A 151 -22.04 -39.22 45.47
CA GLU A 151 -21.33 -40.20 46.32
C GLU A 151 -21.67 -39.97 47.80
N PHE A 152 -21.60 -38.72 48.27
CA PHE A 152 -21.89 -38.38 49.66
C PHE A 152 -23.32 -38.78 50.07
N ALA A 153 -24.32 -38.51 49.24
CA ALA A 153 -25.71 -38.92 49.50
C ALA A 153 -25.88 -40.45 49.55
N LYS A 154 -25.09 -41.19 48.77
CA LYS A 154 -25.08 -42.66 48.80
C LYS A 154 -24.48 -43.18 50.12
N PHE A 155 -23.37 -42.59 50.58
CA PHE A 155 -22.75 -42.92 51.86
C PHE A 155 -23.67 -42.63 53.06
N GLU A 156 -24.40 -41.51 53.09
CA GLU A 156 -25.34 -41.23 54.19
C GLU A 156 -26.51 -42.21 54.24
N LYS A 157 -27.04 -42.62 53.08
CA LYS A 157 -28.13 -43.62 53.01
C LYS A 157 -27.67 -44.98 53.54
N GLU A 158 -26.45 -45.40 53.21
CA GLU A 158 -25.86 -46.64 53.74
C GLU A 158 -25.63 -46.54 55.25
N LYS A 159 -25.20 -45.39 55.78
CA LYS A 159 -25.01 -45.15 57.22
C LYS A 159 -26.32 -45.17 58.01
N MET A 160 -27.41 -44.64 57.45
CA MET A 160 -28.73 -44.63 58.11
C MET A 160 -29.39 -46.01 58.15
N ASN A 161 -29.14 -46.85 57.15
CA ASN A 161 -29.63 -48.24 57.11
C ASN A 161 -28.78 -49.20 57.96
N ALA A 162 -27.60 -48.77 58.42
CA ALA A 162 -26.70 -49.56 59.25
C ALA A 162 -26.84 -49.26 60.77
N LYS A 163 -27.84 -48.46 61.19
CA LYS A 163 -28.17 -48.32 62.61
C LYS A 163 -29.15 -49.42 63.03
N TRP A 164 -28.69 -50.22 64.00
CA TRP A 164 -29.38 -51.32 64.67
C TRP A 164 -30.65 -50.89 65.39
#